data_AF-A0A960V1Y1-F1
#
_entry.id   AF-A0A960V1Y1-F1
#
_cell.length_a   1.000
_cell.length_b   1.000
_cell.length_c   1.000
_cell.angle_alpha   90.00
_cell.angle_beta   90.00
_cell.angle_gamma   90.00
#
_symmetry.space_group_name_H-M   'P 1'
#
loop_
_entity.id
_entity.type
_entity.pdbx_description
1 polymer ?
#
loop_
_entity_poly.entity_id
_entity_poly.type
_entity_poly.pdbx_seq_one_letter_code
_entity_poly.pdbx_strand_id
1 'polypeptide(L)'
;MLQINPHNSSPSADVLDPVFQEVRQRNREYLAEFDAGFWVTLRSVVYWIIMLCITLVLGLVAVPLAILRLSRAVHFVATLWGNLILMLFGTRIHLHGAENLYTGPSSLVCANHQSISDIFIFYAVLKGIQFRWMAKA
;
A
#
# COMPACT_ATOMS: atom_id res chain seq x y z
N MET A 1 -43.40 52.28 -3.01
CA MET A 1 -42.26 52.30 -3.94
C MET A 1 -41.00 52.05 -3.10
N LEU A 2 -40.55 50.80 -3.02
CA LEU A 2 -39.38 50.41 -2.20
C LEU A 2 -38.12 50.85 -2.94
N GLN A 3 -37.41 51.83 -2.41
CA GLN A 3 -36.13 52.28 -2.96
C GLN A 3 -35.04 51.27 -2.59
N ILE A 4 -34.44 50.64 -3.60
CA ILE A 4 -33.26 49.79 -3.45
C ILE A 4 -32.05 50.72 -3.31
N ASN A 5 -31.44 50.72 -2.12
CA ASN A 5 -30.25 51.51 -1.83
C ASN A 5 -29.02 50.86 -2.51
N PRO A 6 -28.31 51.54 -3.44
CA PRO A 6 -27.22 50.97 -4.20
C PRO A 6 -25.90 50.83 -3.42
N HIS A 7 -25.88 51.16 -2.12
CA HIS A 7 -24.66 51.15 -1.30
C HIS A 7 -24.47 49.93 -0.39
N ASN A 8 -25.11 48.79 -0.66
CA ASN A 8 -24.78 47.56 0.05
C ASN A 8 -23.45 46.99 -0.47
N SER A 9 -22.34 47.57 0.00
CA SER A 9 -21.02 46.93 -0.06
C SER A 9 -21.16 45.54 0.56
N SER A 10 -20.71 44.51 -0.16
CA SER A 10 -20.60 43.15 0.37
C SER A 10 -20.06 43.19 1.81
N PRO A 11 -20.69 42.50 2.78
CA PRO A 11 -20.24 42.54 4.17
C PRO A 11 -18.76 42.18 4.23
N SER A 12 -17.95 43.00 4.91
CA SER A 12 -16.56 42.66 5.22
C SER A 12 -16.54 41.30 5.93
N ALA A 13 -15.57 40.45 5.57
CA ALA A 13 -15.49 39.04 5.98
C ALA A 13 -15.56 38.79 7.51
N ASP A 14 -15.43 39.85 8.31
CA ASP A 14 -15.40 39.87 9.77
C ASP A 14 -16.79 39.96 10.44
N VAL A 15 -17.86 40.26 9.68
CA VAL A 15 -19.25 40.32 10.20
C VAL A 15 -20.08 39.19 9.60
N LEU A 16 -19.71 37.95 9.91
CA LEU A 16 -20.53 36.78 9.57
C LEU A 16 -21.19 36.29 10.85
N ASP A 17 -22.52 36.22 10.83
CA ASP A 17 -23.33 35.62 11.90
C ASP A 17 -22.74 34.24 12.29
N PRO A 18 -22.69 33.89 13.60
CA PRO A 18 -22.21 32.61 14.10
C PRO A 18 -22.61 31.39 13.24
N VAL A 19 -23.83 31.38 12.70
CA VAL A 19 -24.31 30.31 11.81
C VAL A 19 -23.48 30.20 10.52
N PHE A 20 -23.11 31.32 9.90
CA PHE A 20 -22.27 31.33 8.71
C PHE A 20 -20.83 30.86 9.00
N GLN A 21 -20.29 31.17 10.19
CA GLN A 21 -18.96 30.70 10.58
C GLN A 21 -18.94 29.19 10.85
N GLU A 22 -19.99 28.65 11.49
CA GLU A 22 -20.17 27.22 11.69
C GLU A 22 -20.28 26.47 10.35
N VAL A 23 -21.13 26.94 9.44
CA VAL A 23 -21.27 26.36 8.09
C VAL A 23 -19.93 26.41 7.33
N ARG A 24 -19.21 27.52 7.40
CA ARG A 24 -17.89 27.66 6.77
C ARG A 24 -16.87 26.70 7.35
N GLN A 25 -16.82 26.55 8.67
CA GLN A 25 -15.89 25.63 9.33
C GLN A 25 -16.19 24.18 8.96
N ARG A 26 -17.45 23.78 9.04
CA ARG A 26 -17.91 22.44 8.65
C ARG A 26 -17.60 22.15 7.18
N ASN A 27 -17.81 23.11 6.28
CA ASN A 27 -17.43 22.96 4.88
C ASN A 27 -15.92 22.80 4.68
N ARG A 28 -15.07 23.49 5.47
CA ARG A 28 -13.61 23.28 5.42
C ARG A 28 -13.20 21.90 5.90
N GLU A 29 -13.83 21.39 6.95
CA GLU A 29 -13.60 20.03 7.46
C GLU A 29 -14.02 18.97 6.42
N TYR A 30 -15.21 19.11 5.82
CA TYR A 30 -15.65 18.24 4.73
C TYR A 30 -14.73 18.27 3.53
N LEU A 31 -14.27 19.46 3.11
CA LEU A 31 -13.34 19.58 1.99
C LEU A 31 -11.98 18.97 2.36
N ALA A 32 -11.48 19.14 3.58
CA ALA A 32 -10.23 18.55 4.03
C ALA A 32 -10.31 17.01 4.11
N GLU A 33 -11.42 16.46 4.62
CA GLU A 33 -11.68 15.02 4.64
C GLU A 33 -11.83 14.46 3.22
N PHE A 34 -12.54 15.16 2.35
CA PHE A 34 -12.73 14.79 0.94
C PHE A 34 -11.40 14.82 0.18
N ASP A 35 -10.63 15.91 0.31
CA ASP A 35 -9.32 16.05 -0.32
C ASP A 35 -8.38 14.96 0.18
N ALA A 36 -8.31 14.73 1.49
CA ALA A 36 -7.51 13.66 2.08
C ALA A 36 -7.94 12.27 1.55
N GLY A 37 -9.25 11.99 1.50
CA GLY A 37 -9.79 10.74 0.99
C GLY A 37 -9.48 10.52 -0.50
N PHE A 38 -9.61 11.57 -1.32
CA PHE A 38 -9.28 11.55 -2.73
C PHE A 38 -7.79 11.23 -2.94
N TRP A 39 -6.88 11.93 -2.27
CA TRP A 39 -5.43 11.71 -2.41
C TRP A 39 -5.00 10.33 -1.91
N VAL A 40 -5.59 9.85 -0.82
CA VAL A 40 -5.34 8.49 -0.31
C VAL A 40 -5.81 7.44 -1.33
N THR A 41 -7.00 7.63 -1.90
CA THR A 41 -7.55 6.73 -2.92
C THR A 41 -6.68 6.73 -4.18
N LEU A 42 -6.34 7.91 -4.70
CA LEU A 42 -5.51 8.06 -5.88
C LEU A 42 -4.13 7.39 -5.69
N ARG A 43 -3.46 7.67 -4.58
CA ARG A 43 -2.19 7.03 -4.23
C ARG A 43 -2.32 5.51 -4.16
N SER A 44 -3.40 5.02 -3.55
CA SER A 44 -3.65 3.58 -3.43
C SER A 44 -3.84 2.93 -4.79
N VAL A 45 -4.64 3.53 -5.68
CA VAL A 45 -4.84 3.05 -7.06
C VAL A 45 -3.52 2.99 -7.81
N VAL A 46 -2.68 4.03 -7.70
CA VAL A 46 -1.34 4.05 -8.32
C VAL A 46 -0.48 2.89 -7.80
N TYR A 47 -0.44 2.66 -6.48
CA TYR A 47 0.31 1.52 -5.92
C TYR A 47 -0.22 0.17 -6.39
N TRP A 48 -1.54 -0.02 -6.46
CA TRP A 48 -2.14 -1.25 -6.97
C TRP A 48 -1.77 -1.51 -8.44
N ILE A 49 -1.79 -0.47 -9.28
CA ILE A 49 -1.39 -0.58 -10.69
C ILE A 49 0.08 -0.98 -10.80
N ILE A 50 0.98 -0.31 -10.10
CA ILE A 50 2.42 -0.62 -10.14
C ILE A 50 2.67 -2.04 -9.62
N MET A 51 2.03 -2.43 -8.52
CA MET A 51 2.15 -3.78 -7.96
C MET A 51 1.65 -4.84 -8.95
N LEU A 52 0.53 -4.59 -9.63
CA LEU A 52 0.01 -5.47 -10.67
C LEU A 52 1.01 -5.61 -11.83
N CYS A 53 1.55 -4.50 -12.33
CA CYS A 53 2.57 -4.51 -13.38
C CYS A 53 3.81 -5.32 -12.98
N ILE A 54 4.37 -5.09 -11.78
CA ILE A 54 5.51 -5.86 -11.27
C ILE A 54 5.18 -7.36 -11.21
N THR A 55 3.98 -7.69 -10.71
CA THR A 55 3.54 -9.08 -10.57
C THR A 55 3.37 -9.76 -11.93
N LEU A 56 2.79 -9.09 -12.93
CA LEU A 56 2.63 -9.65 -14.27
C LEU A 56 3.98 -9.85 -14.96
N VAL A 57 4.88 -8.85 -14.91
CA VAL A 57 6.20 -8.94 -15.55
C VAL A 57 7.02 -10.08 -14.94
N LEU A 58 7.12 -10.14 -13.62
CA LEU A 58 7.90 -11.19 -12.96
C LEU A 58 7.21 -12.55 -12.99
N GLY A 59 5.88 -12.60 -13.00
CA GLY A 59 5.09 -13.81 -13.22
C GLY A 59 5.33 -14.41 -14.61
N LEU A 60 5.36 -13.58 -15.65
CA LEU A 60 5.68 -14.01 -17.03
C LEU A 60 7.10 -14.59 -17.14
N VAL A 61 8.04 -14.15 -16.30
CA VAL A 61 9.38 -14.74 -16.22
C VAL A 61 9.36 -16.02 -15.38
N ALA A 62 8.67 -16.02 -14.24
CA ALA A 62 8.65 -17.14 -13.31
C ALA A 62 7.95 -18.39 -13.86
N VAL A 63 6.88 -18.24 -14.65
CA VAL A 63 6.10 -19.36 -15.19
C VAL A 63 6.95 -20.26 -16.11
N PRO A 64 7.63 -19.75 -17.16
CA PRO A 64 8.56 -20.55 -17.96
C PRO A 64 9.66 -21.21 -17.13
N LEU A 65 10.26 -20.49 -16.18
CA LEU A 65 11.29 -21.05 -15.29
C LEU A 65 10.75 -22.21 -14.44
N ALA A 66 9.49 -22.12 -14.01
CA ALA A 66 8.82 -23.19 -13.26
C ALA A 66 8.54 -24.41 -14.15
N ILE A 67 8.09 -24.20 -15.39
CA ILE A 67 7.89 -25.27 -16.39
C ILE A 67 9.22 -26.01 -16.66
N LEU A 68 10.32 -25.26 -16.77
CA LEU A 68 11.69 -25.80 -16.93
C LEU A 68 12.27 -26.41 -15.64
N ARG A 69 11.51 -26.45 -14.54
CA ARG A 69 11.92 -26.98 -13.23
C ARG A 69 13.16 -26.29 -12.65
N LEU A 70 13.39 -25.03 -13.01
CA LEU A 70 14.50 -24.21 -12.51
C LEU A 70 14.16 -23.59 -11.16
N SER A 71 14.00 -24.43 -10.13
CA SER A 71 13.48 -24.05 -8.80
C SER A 71 14.21 -22.87 -8.17
N ARG A 72 15.55 -22.86 -8.23
CA ARG A 72 16.38 -21.76 -7.70
C ARG A 72 16.12 -20.44 -8.42
N ALA A 73 15.95 -20.48 -9.74
CA ALA A 73 15.67 -19.29 -10.54
C ALA A 73 14.27 -18.75 -10.27
N VAL A 74 13.26 -19.63 -10.17
CA VAL A 74 11.90 -19.26 -9.76
C VAL A 74 11.92 -18.59 -8.38
N HIS A 75 12.63 -19.18 -7.41
CA HIS A 75 12.72 -18.61 -6.07
C HIS A 75 13.45 -17.26 -6.07
N PHE A 76 14.48 -17.09 -6.89
CA PHE A 76 15.16 -15.80 -7.06
C PHE A 76 14.22 -14.73 -7.62
N VAL A 77 13.45 -15.05 -8.67
CA VAL A 77 12.45 -14.12 -9.25
C VAL A 77 11.38 -13.76 -8.23
N ALA A 78 10.90 -14.73 -7.45
CA ALA A 78 9.92 -14.49 -6.39
C ALA A 78 10.51 -13.65 -5.24
N THR A 79 11.80 -13.83 -4.92
CA THR A 79 12.52 -12.99 -3.96
C THR A 79 12.61 -11.55 -4.45
N LEU A 80 12.96 -11.34 -5.72
CA LEU A 80 12.98 -10.02 -6.34
C LEU A 80 11.60 -9.36 -6.32
N TRP A 81 10.55 -10.12 -6.67
CA TRP A 81 9.16 -9.66 -6.64
C TRP A 81 8.74 -9.15 -5.25
N GLY A 82 8.98 -9.94 -4.20
CA GLY A 82 8.66 -9.53 -2.82
C GLY A 82 9.40 -8.25 -2.40
N ASN A 83 10.69 -8.16 -2.73
CA ASN A 83 11.50 -6.99 -2.38
C ASN A 83 11.05 -5.72 -3.13
N LEU A 84 10.70 -5.81 -4.42
CA LEU A 84 10.21 -4.66 -5.19
C LEU A 84 8.86 -4.15 -4.66
N ILE A 85 7.96 -5.06 -4.27
CA ILE A 85 6.67 -4.67 -3.70
C ILE A 85 6.84 -4.01 -2.33
N LEU A 86 7.71 -4.55 -1.47
CA LEU A 86 8.03 -3.91 -0.18
C LEU A 86 8.67 -2.53 -0.36
N MET A 87 9.55 -2.38 -1.37
CA MET A 87 10.15 -1.09 -1.71
C MET A 87 9.09 -0.09 -2.20
N LEU A 88 8.15 -0.52 -3.03
CA LEU A 88 7.01 0.30 -3.47
C LEU A 88 6.16 0.79 -2.28
N PHE A 89 5.96 -0.05 -1.28
CA PHE A 89 5.22 0.30 -0.06
C PHE A 89 6.05 1.13 0.94
N GLY A 90 7.35 1.30 0.71
CA GLY A 90 8.25 1.97 1.64
C GLY A 90 8.41 1.21 2.96
N THR A 91 8.22 -0.11 2.95
CA THR A 91 8.21 -0.94 4.16
C THR A 91 9.61 -1.06 4.76
N ARG A 92 9.75 -0.75 6.05
CA ARG A 92 10.95 -1.02 6.84
C ARG A 92 10.71 -2.26 7.69
N ILE A 93 11.61 -3.23 7.58
CA ILE A 93 11.51 -4.50 8.31
C ILE A 93 12.52 -4.50 9.45
N HIS A 94 12.05 -4.83 10.65
CA HIS A 94 12.87 -5.10 11.82
C HIS A 94 12.73 -6.58 12.16
N LEU A 95 13.83 -7.32 11.99
CA LEU A 95 13.89 -8.75 12.29
C LEU A 95 14.56 -8.97 13.65
N HIS A 96 13.91 -9.72 14.52
CA HIS A 96 14.46 -10.14 15.81
C HIS A 96 14.52 -11.67 15.85
N GLY A 97 15.55 -12.23 16.49
CA GLY A 97 15.68 -13.68 16.63
C GLY A 97 16.09 -14.40 15.34
N ALA A 98 16.81 -13.72 14.43
CA ALA A 98 17.27 -14.30 13.16
C ALA A 98 18.19 -15.52 13.37
N GLU A 99 18.90 -15.55 14.50
CA GLU A 99 19.73 -16.66 14.97
C GLU A 99 18.94 -17.94 15.22
N ASN A 100 17.63 -17.87 15.42
CA ASN A 100 16.77 -19.03 15.62
C ASN A 100 16.30 -19.67 14.30
N LEU A 101 16.66 -19.08 13.15
CA LEU A 101 16.32 -19.65 11.85
C LEU A 101 17.08 -20.96 11.63
N TYR A 102 16.36 -22.08 11.65
CA TYR A 102 16.92 -23.40 11.39
C TYR A 102 17.35 -23.54 9.93
N THR A 103 18.63 -23.83 9.69
CA THR A 103 19.20 -24.01 8.35
C THR A 103 19.44 -25.48 7.98
N GLY A 104 18.85 -26.41 8.73
CA GLY A 104 18.93 -27.83 8.42
C GLY A 104 18.12 -28.22 7.18
N PRO A 105 18.00 -29.53 6.89
CA PRO A 105 17.47 -30.01 5.62
C PRO A 105 15.98 -29.69 5.40
N SER A 106 15.20 -29.54 6.47
CA SER A 106 13.79 -29.17 6.39
C SER A 106 13.30 -28.52 7.68
N SER A 107 12.44 -27.52 7.55
CA SER A 107 11.71 -26.88 8.65
C SER A 107 10.34 -26.42 8.18
N LEU A 108 9.39 -26.37 9.10
CA LEU A 108 8.10 -25.74 8.88
C LEU A 108 8.13 -24.32 9.48
N VAL A 109 7.84 -23.33 8.65
CA VAL A 109 7.66 -21.94 9.11
C VAL A 109 6.17 -21.68 9.25
N CYS A 110 5.73 -21.40 10.47
CA CYS A 110 4.36 -21.02 10.79
C CYS A 110 4.36 -19.56 11.24
N ALA A 111 3.47 -18.75 10.68
CA ALA A 111 3.20 -17.40 11.16
C ALA A 111 1.70 -17.13 11.19
N ASN A 112 1.32 -16.13 11.97
CA ASN A 112 0.01 -15.51 11.84
C ASN A 112 -0.15 -14.93 10.43
N HIS A 113 -1.31 -15.12 9.80
CA HIS A 113 -1.63 -14.48 8.54
C HIS A 113 -2.43 -13.20 8.83
N GLN A 114 -1.83 -12.05 8.56
CA GLN A 114 -2.42 -10.73 8.83
C GLN A 114 -2.62 -9.92 7.56
N SER A 115 -1.81 -10.19 6.53
CA SER A 115 -1.85 -9.39 5.31
C SER A 115 -1.35 -10.17 4.11
N ILE A 116 -1.72 -9.72 2.92
CA ILE A 116 -1.03 -10.10 1.69
C ILE A 116 0.48 -9.77 1.76
N SER A 117 0.88 -8.80 2.58
CA SER A 117 2.28 -8.42 2.75
C SER A 117 3.15 -9.50 3.38
N ASP A 118 2.55 -10.47 4.07
CA ASP A 118 3.27 -11.53 4.79
C ASP A 118 4.19 -12.31 3.84
N ILE A 119 3.72 -12.60 2.62
CA ILE A 119 4.52 -13.34 1.66
C ILE A 119 5.74 -12.55 1.16
N PHE A 120 5.57 -11.24 0.95
CA PHE A 120 6.68 -10.38 0.52
C PHE A 120 7.73 -10.27 1.62
N ILE A 121 7.29 -10.14 2.88
CA ILE A 121 8.16 -10.10 4.05
C ILE A 121 8.95 -11.41 4.15
N PHE A 122 8.31 -12.58 3.97
CA PHE A 122 9.05 -13.85 3.96
C PHE A 122 10.14 -13.91 2.90
N TYR A 123 9.86 -13.45 1.68
CA TYR A 123 10.88 -13.35 0.64
C TYR A 123 12.03 -12.39 1.00
N ALA A 124 11.77 -11.34 1.78
CA ALA A 124 12.80 -10.42 2.24
C ALA A 124 13.63 -10.98 3.41
N VAL A 125 13.00 -11.60 4.42
CA VAL A 125 13.67 -12.03 5.65
C VAL A 125 14.28 -13.43 5.57
N LEU A 126 13.68 -14.35 4.81
CA LEU A 126 14.21 -15.71 4.60
C LEU A 126 15.14 -15.77 3.38
N LYS A 127 15.81 -14.67 3.07
CA LYS A 127 16.68 -14.55 1.90
C LYS A 127 17.79 -15.59 1.96
N GLY A 128 17.86 -16.44 0.95
CA GLY A 128 18.84 -17.54 0.86
C GLY A 128 18.31 -18.89 1.34
N ILE A 129 17.16 -18.93 2.02
CA ILE A 129 16.46 -20.16 2.39
C ILE A 129 15.45 -20.49 1.29
N GLN A 130 15.59 -21.66 0.66
CA GLN A 130 14.66 -22.13 -0.36
C GLN A 130 13.34 -22.60 0.28
N PHE A 131 12.43 -21.68 0.54
CA PHE A 131 11.11 -22.00 1.08
C PHE A 131 10.05 -22.15 -0.01
N ARG A 132 8.98 -22.89 0.33
CA ARG A 132 7.75 -23.03 -0.45
C ARG A 132 6.57 -22.71 0.46
N TRP A 133 5.51 -22.18 -0.13
CA TRP A 133 4.29 -21.81 0.58
C TRP A 133 3.09 -22.28 -0.26
N MET A 134 1.96 -22.47 0.41
CA MET A 134 0.73 -22.95 -0.22
C MET A 134 -0.17 -21.75 -0.52
N ALA A 135 -0.64 -21.66 -1.76
CA ALA A 135 -1.73 -20.78 -2.12
C ALA A 135 -3.07 -21.52 -1.95
N LYS A 136 -4.15 -20.77 -1.74
CA LYS A 136 -5.50 -21.33 -1.75
C LYS A 136 -5.83 -21.85 -3.16
N ALA A 137 -6.46 -23.03 -3.22
CA ALA A 137 -6.99 -23.63 -4.44
C ALA A 137 -8.37 -23.06 -4.79
#